data_AF-K0AYM5-F1
#
_entry.id   AF-K0AYM5-F1
#
_cell.length_a   1.000
_cell.length_b   1.000
_cell.length_c   1.000
_cell.angle_alpha   90.00
_cell.angle_beta   90.00
_cell.angle_gamma   90.00
#
_symmetry.space_group_name_H-M   'P 1'
#
loop_
_entity.id
_entity.type
_entity.pdbx_description
1 polymer ?
#
loop_
_entity_poly.entity_id
_entity_poly.type
_entity_poly.pdbx_seq_one_letter_code
_entity_poly.pdbx_strand_id
1 'polypeptide(L)'
;MGRFVKGDVVVVPFPFSDLSQSKKRPALVLVDLNGDDLILSQITSQNIYDNYSIKIETDDFGEGSLNRTSNIRPNKIFTADEDIVLYKI
;
A
#
# COMPACT_ATOMS: atom_id res chain seq x y z
N MET A 1 -2.90 17.60 8.89
CA MET A 1 -1.83 16.69 8.46
C MET A 1 -1.58 16.95 6.98
N GLY A 2 -0.37 16.72 6.47
CA GLY A 2 -0.10 16.88 5.04
C GLY A 2 -0.84 15.81 4.22
N ARG A 3 -1.14 16.11 2.95
CA ARG A 3 -1.78 15.18 2.02
C ARG A 3 -0.84 14.02 1.69
N PHE A 4 -1.37 12.81 1.54
CA PHE A 4 -0.61 11.68 1.03
C PHE A 4 -0.33 11.88 -0.46
N VAL A 5 0.91 11.64 -0.89
CA VAL A 5 1.33 11.88 -2.28
C VAL A 5 1.81 10.60 -2.94
N LYS A 6 1.82 10.58 -4.27
CA LYS A 6 2.38 9.46 -5.04
C LYS A 6 3.78 9.09 -4.54
N GLY A 7 3.99 7.78 -4.30
CA GLY A 7 5.24 7.23 -3.78
C GLY A 7 5.21 6.98 -2.27
N ASP A 8 4.27 7.60 -1.54
CA ASP A 8 4.11 7.33 -0.12
C ASP A 8 3.67 5.89 0.14
N VAL A 9 4.17 5.32 1.23
CA VAL A 9 3.68 4.04 1.74
C VAL A 9 2.80 4.30 2.96
N VAL A 10 1.55 3.88 2.89
CA VAL A 10 0.54 4.10 3.94
C VAL A 10 0.02 2.76 4.46
N VAL A 11 -0.45 2.73 5.71
CA VAL A 11 -1.08 1.55 6.29
C VAL A 11 -2.58 1.73 6.34
N VAL A 12 -3.32 0.79 5.76
CA VAL A 12 -4.78 0.78 5.70
C VAL A 12 -5.36 -0.57 6.16
N PRO A 13 -6.63 -0.63 6.61
CA PRO A 13 -7.37 -1.89 6.72
C PRO A 13 -7.67 -2.44 5.30
N PHE A 14 -6.95 -3.46 4.87
CA PHE A 14 -7.13 -4.06 3.55
C PHE A 14 -7.95 -5.36 3.66
N PRO A 15 -9.05 -5.51 2.91
CA PRO A 15 -9.92 -6.68 2.98
C PRO A 15 -9.27 -7.91 2.36
N PHE A 16 -9.63 -9.09 2.85
CA PHE A 16 -9.36 -10.32 2.11
C PHE A 16 -10.16 -10.37 0.81
N SER A 17 -9.76 -11.24 -0.12
CA SER A 17 -10.42 -11.33 -1.43
C SER A 17 -11.86 -11.86 -1.36
N ASP A 18 -12.20 -12.57 -0.29
CA ASP A 18 -13.57 -12.99 0.05
C ASP A 18 -14.34 -11.95 0.88
N LEU A 19 -13.72 -10.79 1.16
CA LEU A 19 -14.26 -9.68 1.93
C LEU A 19 -14.68 -10.02 3.38
N SER A 20 -14.31 -11.21 3.88
CA SER A 20 -14.77 -11.70 5.18
C SER A 20 -14.18 -10.94 6.36
N GLN A 21 -12.93 -10.48 6.23
CA GLN A 21 -12.20 -9.72 7.23
C GLN A 21 -11.21 -8.76 6.55
N SER A 22 -10.73 -7.77 7.31
CA SER A 22 -9.63 -6.91 6.90
C SER A 22 -8.41 -7.10 7.79
N LYS A 23 -7.23 -6.83 7.24
CA LYS A 23 -5.97 -6.79 7.96
C LYS A 23 -5.27 -5.47 7.71
N LYS A 24 -4.56 -4.96 8.71
CA LYS A 24 -3.65 -3.83 8.52
C LYS A 24 -2.56 -4.23 7.54
N ARG A 25 -2.50 -3.58 6.39
CA ARG A 25 -1.50 -3.84 5.35
C ARG A 25 -0.93 -2.51 4.85
N PRO A 26 0.38 -2.45 4.56
CA PRO A 26 0.93 -1.34 3.82
C PRO A 26 0.36 -1.33 2.39
N ALA A 27 0.26 -0.16 1.80
CA ALA A 27 -0.12 0.08 0.42
C ALA A 27 0.68 1.27 -0.12
N LEU A 28 1.08 1.19 -1.39
CA LEU A 28 1.76 2.27 -2.09
C LEU A 28 0.71 3.23 -2.67
N VAL A 29 0.86 4.53 -2.42
CA VAL A 29 0.08 5.57 -3.08
C VAL A 29 0.56 5.69 -4.52
N LEU A 30 -0.30 5.32 -5.47
CA LEU A 30 -0.03 5.44 -6.91
C LEU A 30 -0.46 6.80 -7.45
N VAL A 31 -1.59 7.32 -6.96
CA VAL A 31 -2.19 8.59 -7.38
C VAL A 31 -2.90 9.23 -6.20
N ASP A 32 -2.64 10.50 -5.96
CA ASP A 32 -3.46 11.40 -5.16
C ASP A 32 -4.49 12.08 -6.07
N LEU A 33 -5.75 11.64 -6.00
CA LEU A 33 -6.80 12.20 -6.86
C LEU A 33 -7.19 13.59 -6.37
N ASN A 34 -7.95 14.35 -7.18
CA ASN A 34 -8.61 15.56 -6.67
C ASN A 34 -9.71 15.15 -5.68
N GLY A 35 -9.74 15.76 -4.48
CA GLY A 35 -10.62 15.36 -3.38
C GLY A 35 -9.92 14.47 -2.37
N ASP A 36 -10.67 13.58 -1.72
CA ASP A 36 -10.21 12.82 -0.56
C ASP A 36 -9.82 11.37 -0.92
N ASP A 37 -9.97 10.96 -2.19
CA ASP A 37 -9.64 9.61 -2.64
C ASP A 37 -8.17 9.44 -3.06
N LEU A 38 -7.63 8.26 -2.76
CA LEU A 38 -6.31 7.78 -3.18
C LEU A 38 -6.45 6.51 -4.04
N ILE A 39 -5.61 6.39 -5.07
CA ILE A 39 -5.40 5.10 -5.76
C ILE A 39 -4.19 4.42 -5.13
N LEU A 40 -4.42 3.25 -4.55
CA LEU A 40 -3.46 2.50 -3.77
C LEU A 40 -3.15 1.13 -4.41
N SER A 41 -1.93 0.65 -4.25
CA SER A 41 -1.53 -0.72 -4.57
C SER A 41 -1.13 -1.47 -3.31
N GLN A 42 -1.70 -2.65 -3.08
CA GLN A 42 -1.35 -3.46 -1.91
C GLN A 42 0.16 -3.76 -1.85
N ILE A 43 0.72 -3.75 -0.64
CA ILE A 43 2.02 -4.35 -0.31
C ILE A 43 1.81 -5.54 0.63
N THR A 44 2.55 -6.63 0.40
CA THR A 44 2.47 -7.83 1.22
C THR A 44 3.85 -8.46 1.41
N SER A 45 4.13 -8.94 2.61
CA SER A 45 5.34 -9.71 2.89
C SER A 45 5.20 -11.20 2.60
N GLN A 46 4.04 -11.63 2.09
CA GLN A 46 3.90 -13.02 1.66
C GLN A 46 4.80 -13.25 0.44
N ASN A 47 5.50 -14.37 0.44
CA ASN A 47 6.29 -14.82 -0.70
C ASN A 47 5.35 -15.17 -1.85
N ILE A 48 5.11 -14.19 -2.71
CA ILE A 48 4.30 -14.32 -3.92
C ILE A 48 5.23 -13.96 -5.07
N TYR A 49 5.48 -14.92 -5.95
CA TYR A 49 6.42 -14.80 -7.07
C TYR A 49 5.69 -14.87 -8.40
N ASP A 50 4.55 -14.19 -8.52
CA ASP A 50 3.90 -14.06 -9.82
C ASP A 50 4.56 -12.92 -10.64
N ASN A 51 4.28 -12.91 -11.94
CA ASN A 51 4.88 -11.94 -12.87
C ASN A 51 4.50 -10.48 -12.58
N TYR A 52 3.56 -10.23 -11.67
CA TYR A 52 3.14 -8.88 -11.28
C TYR A 52 3.80 -8.43 -9.99
N SER A 53 4.37 -9.34 -9.20
CA SER A 53 5.04 -9.00 -7.94
C SER A 53 6.31 -8.17 -8.20
N ILE A 54 6.37 -7.00 -7.56
CA ILE A 54 7.57 -6.16 -7.58
C ILE A 54 8.15 -6.19 -6.17
N LYS A 55 9.35 -6.76 -6.04
CA LYS A 55 10.06 -6.85 -4.77
C LYS A 55 10.42 -5.45 -4.27
N ILE A 56 10.28 -5.23 -2.97
CA ILE A 56 10.70 -4.01 -2.30
C ILE A 56 11.50 -4.36 -1.04
N GLU A 57 12.67 -3.76 -0.92
CA GLU A 57 13.64 -3.89 0.16
C GLU A 57 13.82 -2.57 0.90
N THR A 58 14.55 -2.59 2.01
CA THR A 58 14.79 -1.38 2.82
C THR A 58 15.52 -0.30 2.02
N ASP A 59 16.45 -0.68 1.14
CA ASP A 59 17.25 0.27 0.35
C ASP A 59 16.45 0.96 -0.78
N ASP A 60 15.25 0.47 -1.09
CA ASP A 60 14.34 1.10 -2.06
C ASP A 60 13.60 2.32 -1.46
N PHE A 61 13.70 2.54 -0.15
CA PHE A 61 13.06 3.66 0.55
C PHE A 61 14.01 4.86 0.65
N GLY A 62 13.55 6.02 0.19
CA GLY A 62 14.23 7.29 0.47
C GLY A 62 14.02 7.78 1.90
N GLU A 63 12.87 7.45 2.49
CA GLU A 63 12.49 7.71 3.88
C GLU A 63 11.60 6.56 4.38
N GLY A 64 11.67 6.25 5.67
CA GLY A 64 10.90 5.16 6.27
C GLY A 64 11.46 3.78 5.95
N SER A 65 10.74 2.73 6.35
CA SER A 65 11.09 1.35 5.98
C SER A 65 9.95 0.37 6.29
N LEU A 66 9.95 -0.78 5.62
CA LEU A 66 9.16 -1.93 6.02
C LEU A 66 9.98 -2.84 6.93
N ASN A 67 9.34 -3.43 7.94
CA ASN A 67 9.98 -4.36 8.88
C ASN A 67 10.57 -5.64 8.23
N ARG A 68 10.26 -5.89 6.96
CA ARG A 68 10.69 -7.06 6.19
C ARG A 68 10.56 -6.79 4.70
N THR A 69 11.40 -7.44 3.91
CA THR A 69 11.25 -7.53 2.45
C THR A 69 9.82 -7.89 2.09
N SER A 70 9.25 -7.15 1.16
CA SER A 70 7.85 -7.25 0.77
C SER A 70 7.72 -7.19 -0.74
N ASN A 71 6.48 -7.27 -1.21
CA ASN A 71 6.14 -7.19 -2.63
C ASN A 71 5.00 -6.18 -2.82
N ILE A 72 5.20 -5.22 -3.72
CA ILE A 72 4.11 -4.42 -4.27
C ILE A 72 3.32 -5.32 -5.22
N ARG A 73 1.99 -5.18 -5.20
CA ARG A 73 1.04 -5.99 -5.96
C ARG A 73 0.21 -5.11 -6.91
N PRO A 74 0.73 -4.69 -8.08
CA PRO A 74 -0.01 -3.90 -9.07
C PRO A 74 -1.29 -4.59 -9.59
N ASN A 75 -1.40 -5.91 -9.45
CA ASN A 75 -2.63 -6.66 -9.71
C ASN A 75 -3.66 -6.61 -8.56
N LYS A 76 -3.38 -5.83 -7.50
CA LYS A 76 -4.24 -5.59 -6.33
C LYS A 76 -4.32 -4.09 -6.04
N ILE A 77 -4.81 -3.34 -7.03
CA ILE A 77 -5.08 -1.90 -6.96
C ILE A 77 -6.51 -1.66 -6.46
N PHE A 78 -6.69 -0.60 -5.68
CA PHE A 78 -7.97 -0.18 -5.14
C PHE A 78 -8.00 1.33 -4.91
N THR A 79 -9.19 1.91 -4.91
CA THR A 79 -9.43 3.29 -4.49
C THR A 79 -9.89 3.30 -3.04
N ALA A 80 -9.43 4.25 -2.25
CA ALA A 80 -9.86 4.44 -0.88
C ALA A 80 -9.82 5.91 -0.48
N ASP A 81 -10.76 6.30 0.39
CA ASP A 81 -10.78 7.59 1.06
C ASP A 81 -9.55 7.72 1.99
N GLU A 82 -8.93 8.90 2.03
CA GLU A 82 -7.75 9.16 2.86
C GLU A 82 -8.02 8.98 4.36
N ASP A 83 -9.28 9.10 4.81
CA ASP A 83 -9.67 8.88 6.21
C ASP A 83 -9.47 7.43 6.66
N ILE A 84 -9.38 6.46 5.74
CA ILE A 84 -9.09 5.06 6.11
C ILE A 84 -7.61 4.85 6.44
N VAL A 85 -6.74 5.80 6.08
CA VAL A 85 -5.30 5.71 6.30
C VAL A 85 -5.01 5.83 7.79
N LEU A 86 -4.39 4.80 8.34
CA LEU A 86 -4.04 4.76 9.76
C LEU A 86 -2.78 5.58 10.05
N TYR A 87 -1.77 5.48 9.18
CA TYR A 87 -0.51 6.23 9.26
C TYR A 87 0.32 6.02 7.98
N LYS A 88 1.27 6.93 7.74
CA LYS A 88 2.34 6.81 6.74
C LYS A 88 3.58 6.13 7.36
N ILE A 89 4.30 5.36 6.55
CA ILE A 89 5.58 4.72 6.87
C ILE A 89 6.73 5.56 6.32
#